data_AF-A0A2S3X9A4-F1
#
_entry.id   AF-A0A2S3X9A4-F1
#
_cell.length_a   1.000
_cell.length_b   1.000
_cell.length_c   1.000
_cell.angle_alpha   90.00
_cell.angle_beta   90.00
_cell.angle_gamma   90.00
#
_symmetry.space_group_name_H-M   'P 1'
#
loop_
_entity.id
_entity.type
_entity.pdbx_description
1 polymer ?
#
loop_
_entity_poly.entity_id
_entity_poly.type
_entity_poly.pdbx_seq_one_letter_code
_entity_poly.pdbx_strand_id
1 'polypeptide(L)'
;MFRTDFSAQLYCTTEGYSGYVGVCDRGAAPWSTERDGWLVIRDRFKDNSKDARLLFLFEADYGTRVYYRIRGADDGQGGDLAEGKLGYSLNGYVGFYGISTANKILDHVSPLYAAFATQATVKHWKLEAITEWERYSRSLDGVQLHLRDDQGRRVAAYQDPLNGLEYLNVESGKILTFELHHIKIY
;
A
#
# COMPACT_ATOMS: atom_id res chain seq x y z
N MET A 1 -2.90 -15.79 -10.49
CA MET A 1 -2.63 -15.22 -9.20
C MET A 1 -2.46 -16.32 -8.18
N PHE A 2 -1.58 -16.10 -7.19
CA PHE A 2 -1.30 -17.08 -6.14
C PHE A 2 -2.58 -17.41 -5.35
N ARG A 3 -2.66 -18.64 -4.85
CA ARG A 3 -3.72 -19.11 -3.92
C ARG A 3 -3.10 -19.55 -2.61
N THR A 4 -2.11 -18.77 -2.16
CA THR A 4 -1.26 -19.06 -1.02
C THR A 4 -0.72 -17.74 -0.48
N ASP A 5 -0.14 -17.81 0.70
CA ASP A 5 0.51 -16.67 1.34
C ASP A 5 1.85 -16.39 0.65
N PHE A 6 2.15 -15.11 0.45
CA PHE A 6 3.43 -14.70 -0.11
C PHE A 6 3.79 -13.29 0.35
N SER A 7 5.06 -12.94 0.22
CA SER A 7 5.51 -11.56 0.34
C SER A 7 6.09 -11.06 -0.98
N ALA A 8 5.89 -9.78 -1.28
CA ALA A 8 6.43 -9.14 -2.48
C ALA A 8 6.56 -7.62 -2.29
N GLN A 9 7.25 -6.97 -3.21
CA GLN A 9 7.21 -5.52 -3.38
C GLN A 9 6.29 -5.17 -4.55
N LEU A 10 5.58 -4.06 -4.45
CA LEU A 10 4.81 -3.50 -5.56
C LEU A 10 5.70 -2.53 -6.34
N TYR A 11 5.88 -2.80 -7.63
CA TYR A 11 6.53 -1.88 -8.55
C TYR A 11 5.48 -1.21 -9.44
N CYS A 12 5.42 0.11 -9.45
CA CYS A 12 4.48 0.85 -10.28
C CYS A 12 4.98 0.94 -11.73
N THR A 13 4.10 0.61 -12.68
CA THR A 13 4.40 0.60 -14.13
C THR A 13 3.50 1.54 -14.94
N THR A 14 2.69 2.36 -14.29
CA THR A 14 1.81 3.31 -14.97
C THR A 14 2.61 4.38 -15.70
N GLU A 15 2.21 4.76 -16.91
CA GLU A 15 2.87 5.85 -17.64
C GLU A 15 2.96 7.14 -16.80
N GLY A 16 4.16 7.69 -16.67
CA GLY A 16 4.46 8.85 -15.82
C GLY A 16 4.71 8.50 -14.35
N TYR A 17 4.60 7.23 -13.97
CA TYR A 17 4.81 6.70 -12.62
C TYR A 17 5.65 5.42 -12.69
N SER A 18 6.91 5.51 -12.29
CA SER A 18 7.80 4.35 -12.18
C SER A 18 8.43 4.33 -10.80
N GLY A 19 8.53 3.14 -10.21
CA GLY A 19 9.25 2.94 -8.97
C GLY A 19 8.53 2.03 -7.99
N TYR A 20 9.26 1.62 -6.95
CA TYR A 20 8.69 0.80 -5.89
C TYR A 20 7.75 1.60 -5.00
N VAL A 21 6.69 0.94 -4.54
CA VAL A 21 5.88 1.45 -3.44
C VAL A 21 6.72 1.40 -2.17
N GLY A 22 6.81 2.53 -1.51
CA GLY A 22 7.47 2.69 -0.23
C GLY A 22 6.52 3.25 0.81
N VAL A 23 7.00 3.29 2.05
CA VAL A 23 6.33 3.97 3.16
C VAL A 23 7.02 5.29 3.41
N CYS A 24 6.26 6.37 3.54
CA CYS A 24 6.78 7.66 3.99
C CYS A 24 7.39 7.51 5.38
N ASP A 25 8.67 7.87 5.51
CA ASP A 25 9.43 7.92 6.74
C ASP A 25 9.60 9.38 7.20
N ARG A 26 9.84 9.56 8.49
CA ARG A 26 9.99 10.84 9.18
C ARG A 26 10.93 11.80 8.43
N GLY A 27 10.49 13.02 8.12
CA GLY A 27 11.44 14.09 7.72
C GLY A 27 11.02 15.09 6.65
N ALA A 28 9.85 14.96 6.01
CA ALA A 28 9.48 15.88 4.93
C ALA A 28 9.20 17.34 5.39
N ALA A 29 8.98 17.58 6.70
CA ALA A 29 8.93 18.93 7.27
C ALA A 29 9.14 18.92 8.81
N PRO A 30 9.80 19.94 9.41
CA PRO A 30 10.05 20.01 10.86
C PRO A 30 8.80 20.15 11.76
N TRP A 31 7.61 20.23 11.16
CA TRP A 31 6.30 20.26 11.83
C TRP A 31 5.46 19.00 11.58
N SER A 32 6.02 17.97 10.92
CA SER A 32 5.28 16.78 10.49
C SER A 32 5.64 15.56 11.34
N THR A 33 5.07 15.45 12.53
CA THR A 33 4.95 14.19 13.29
C THR A 33 3.82 13.28 12.77
N GLU A 34 3.15 13.69 11.69
CA GLU A 34 1.77 13.30 11.35
C GLU A 34 1.63 12.46 10.06
N ARG A 35 2.73 11.95 9.48
CA ARG A 35 2.75 11.38 8.11
C ARG A 35 3.36 9.98 7.99
N ASP A 36 3.67 9.36 9.13
CA ASP A 36 4.29 8.04 9.19
C ASP A 36 3.31 6.96 8.73
N GLY A 37 3.75 6.08 7.83
CA GLY A 37 2.97 4.89 7.45
C GLY A 37 2.14 5.01 6.17
N TRP A 38 2.01 6.19 5.56
CA TRP A 38 1.35 6.33 4.24
C TRP A 38 2.24 5.85 3.11
N LEU A 39 1.61 5.29 2.09
CA LEU A 39 2.32 4.75 0.93
C LEU A 39 2.57 5.82 -0.12
N VAL A 40 3.75 5.75 -0.73
CA VAL A 40 4.24 6.63 -1.81
C VAL A 40 4.95 5.81 -2.89
N ILE A 41 5.23 6.42 -4.06
CA ILE A 41 6.14 5.84 -5.06
C ILE A 41 7.54 6.42 -4.83
N ARG A 42 8.49 5.57 -4.41
CA ARG A 42 9.80 6.00 -3.87
C ARG A 42 10.63 6.84 -4.83
N ASP A 43 10.71 6.46 -6.11
CA ASP A 43 11.56 7.16 -7.08
C ASP A 43 11.13 8.62 -7.30
N ARG A 44 9.91 8.98 -6.89
CA ARG A 44 9.37 10.34 -6.92
C ARG A 44 9.40 11.02 -5.55
N PHE A 45 9.76 10.30 -4.50
CA PHE A 45 9.81 10.73 -3.10
C PHE A 45 11.24 10.56 -2.55
N LYS A 46 12.15 11.40 -3.05
CA LYS A 46 13.57 11.07 -3.17
C LYS A 46 14.40 10.89 -1.89
N ASP A 47 13.95 11.29 -0.69
CA ASP A 47 14.84 11.21 0.49
C ASP A 47 14.16 10.76 1.80
N ASN A 48 12.85 10.52 1.83
CA ASN A 48 12.11 10.24 3.06
C ASN A 48 11.15 9.04 2.92
N SER A 49 11.56 7.99 2.22
CA SER A 49 10.75 6.77 2.09
C SER A 49 11.57 5.51 2.32
N LYS A 50 10.97 4.53 3.02
CA LYS A 50 11.50 3.19 3.23
C LYS A 50 10.84 2.20 2.26
N ASP A 51 11.54 1.13 1.93
CA ASP A 51 10.95 0.05 1.13
C ASP A 51 9.75 -0.57 1.83
N ALA A 52 8.65 -0.73 1.09
CA ALA A 52 7.47 -1.44 1.58
C ALA A 52 7.48 -2.86 1.02
N ARG A 53 7.87 -3.83 1.86
CA ARG A 53 7.60 -5.24 1.57
C ARG A 53 6.24 -5.60 2.14
N LEU A 54 5.36 -6.13 1.30
CA LEU A 54 3.98 -6.47 1.67
C LEU A 54 3.87 -7.98 1.87
N LEU A 55 3.21 -8.39 2.95
CA LEU A 55 2.77 -9.76 3.19
C LEU A 55 1.31 -9.89 2.78
N PHE A 56 1.05 -10.73 1.79
CA PHE A 56 -0.26 -11.06 1.25
C PHE A 56 -0.70 -12.39 1.85
N LEU A 57 -1.71 -12.33 2.72
CA LEU A 57 -2.32 -13.50 3.36
C LEU A 57 -3.57 -13.87 2.57
N PHE A 58 -3.56 -15.03 1.90
CA PHE A 58 -4.64 -15.48 1.04
C PHE A 58 -5.93 -15.69 1.84
N GLU A 59 -7.04 -15.18 1.33
CA GLU A 59 -8.37 -15.38 1.93
C GLU A 59 -9.31 -16.14 1.00
N ALA A 60 -9.40 -15.73 -0.28
CA ALA A 60 -10.33 -16.35 -1.22
C ALA A 60 -9.95 -16.07 -2.69
N ASP A 61 -10.41 -16.94 -3.59
CA ASP A 61 -10.33 -16.77 -5.04
C ASP A 61 -11.74 -16.81 -5.64
N TYR A 62 -12.11 -15.76 -6.37
CA TYR A 62 -13.39 -15.64 -7.09
C TYR A 62 -13.19 -15.56 -8.62
N GLY A 63 -12.16 -16.22 -9.14
CA GLY A 63 -11.87 -16.35 -10.55
C GLY A 63 -11.00 -15.21 -11.07
N THR A 64 -11.59 -14.05 -11.33
CA THR A 64 -10.86 -12.88 -11.88
C THR A 64 -10.17 -12.05 -10.80
N ARG A 65 -10.45 -12.34 -9.53
CA ARG A 65 -9.96 -11.58 -8.38
C ARG A 65 -9.56 -12.54 -7.27
N VAL A 66 -8.39 -12.29 -6.71
CA VAL A 66 -7.92 -12.98 -5.50
C VAL A 66 -7.86 -11.98 -4.36
N TYR A 67 -8.40 -12.41 -3.23
CA TYR A 67 -8.64 -11.63 -2.04
C TYR A 67 -7.56 -11.97 -1.02
N TYR A 68 -6.96 -10.92 -0.48
CA TYR A 68 -5.87 -11.01 0.48
C TYR A 68 -6.10 -10.06 1.63
N ARG A 69 -5.70 -10.49 2.82
CA ARG A 69 -5.35 -9.54 3.87
C ARG A 69 -3.90 -9.13 3.68
N ILE A 70 -3.62 -7.82 3.69
CA ILE A 70 -2.27 -7.31 3.44
C ILE A 70 -1.71 -6.66 4.71
N ARG A 71 -0.46 -6.96 5.03
CA ARG A 71 0.31 -6.37 6.15
C ARG A 71 1.72 -6.00 5.69
N GLY A 72 2.46 -5.25 6.51
CA GLY A 72 3.91 -5.14 6.31
C GLY A 72 4.55 -6.51 6.53
N ALA A 73 5.49 -6.89 5.67
CA ALA A 73 6.28 -8.09 5.89
C ALA A 73 7.38 -7.82 6.91
N ASP A 74 7.59 -8.75 7.85
CA ASP A 74 8.79 -8.78 8.68
C ASP A 74 9.93 -9.38 7.84
N ASP A 75 10.85 -8.53 7.40
CA ASP A 75 12.01 -8.93 6.61
C ASP A 75 13.28 -9.10 7.47
N GLY A 76 13.13 -9.17 8.80
CA GLY A 76 14.24 -9.31 9.73
C GLY A 76 14.99 -8.01 10.00
N GLN A 77 14.57 -6.88 9.41
CA GLN A 77 15.06 -5.54 9.77
C GLN A 77 14.26 -4.89 10.91
N GLY A 78 13.44 -5.65 11.65
CA GLY A 78 12.82 -5.20 12.90
C GLY A 78 11.99 -3.93 12.76
N GLY A 79 11.40 -3.69 11.60
CA GLY A 79 10.68 -2.45 11.31
C GLY A 79 9.27 -2.43 11.90
N ASP A 80 8.85 -1.26 12.39
CA ASP A 80 7.50 -0.91 12.88
C ASP A 80 6.34 -1.28 11.91
N LEU A 81 6.62 -1.71 10.67
CA LEU A 81 5.63 -2.03 9.63
C LEU A 81 5.04 -3.44 9.75
N ALA A 82 5.74 -4.40 10.37
CA ALA A 82 5.31 -5.80 10.45
C ALA A 82 3.97 -5.98 11.18
N GLU A 83 3.66 -5.08 12.11
CA GLU A 83 2.40 -5.06 12.87
C GLU A 83 1.29 -4.27 12.15
N GLY A 84 1.65 -3.50 11.12
CA GLY A 84 0.76 -2.64 10.37
C GLY A 84 -0.09 -3.42 9.38
N LYS A 85 -1.41 -3.22 9.42
CA LYS A 85 -2.36 -3.73 8.41
C LYS A 85 -2.56 -2.69 7.33
N LEU A 86 -2.53 -3.10 6.06
CA LEU A 86 -2.81 -2.17 4.98
C LEU A 86 -4.27 -1.72 5.04
N GLY A 87 -4.50 -0.41 5.00
CA GLY A 87 -5.84 0.19 5.04
C GLY A 87 -5.88 1.52 4.31
N TYR A 88 -6.97 2.28 4.50
CA TYR A 88 -7.06 3.67 4.05
C TYR A 88 -7.71 4.59 5.08
N SER A 89 -7.37 5.88 5.04
CA SER A 89 -7.99 6.93 5.87
C SER A 89 -9.34 7.38 5.31
N LEU A 90 -10.09 8.21 6.05
CA LEU A 90 -11.38 8.74 5.56
C LEU A 90 -11.31 9.46 4.22
N ASN A 91 -10.16 10.04 3.88
CA ASN A 91 -9.94 10.76 2.61
C ASN A 91 -9.23 9.87 1.57
N GLY A 92 -9.26 8.55 1.78
CA GLY A 92 -8.75 7.56 0.82
C GLY A 92 -7.25 7.28 0.86
N TYR A 93 -6.45 7.92 1.73
CA TYR A 93 -5.00 7.72 1.75
C TYR A 93 -4.63 6.31 2.21
N VAL A 94 -3.84 5.60 1.39
CA VAL A 94 -3.44 4.22 1.64
C VAL A 94 -2.18 4.18 2.50
N GLY A 95 -2.19 3.33 3.52
CA GLY A 95 -1.10 3.22 4.48
C GLY A 95 -1.20 1.98 5.37
N PHE A 96 -0.24 1.82 6.27
CA PHE A 96 -0.27 0.78 7.30
C PHE A 96 -0.85 1.30 8.62
N TYR A 97 -1.85 0.58 9.15
CA TYR A 97 -2.63 0.93 10.33
C TYR A 97 -2.69 -0.27 11.31
N GLY A 98 -2.40 -0.04 12.60
CA GLY A 98 -2.37 -1.06 13.67
C GLY A 98 -1.06 -1.02 14.50
N ILE A 99 -0.98 -1.71 15.64
CA ILE A 99 -1.15 -1.10 16.98
C ILE A 99 0.23 -0.64 17.53
N SER A 100 0.87 0.30 16.84
CA SER A 100 1.94 1.12 17.43
C SER A 100 2.03 2.47 16.71
N THR A 101 1.75 2.49 15.40
CA THR A 101 1.59 3.72 14.64
C THR A 101 0.33 4.50 15.04
N ALA A 102 -0.78 3.83 15.39
CA ALA A 102 -1.98 4.53 15.86
C ALA A 102 -1.74 5.26 17.20
N ASN A 103 -0.97 4.67 18.12
CA ASN A 103 -0.59 5.34 19.38
C ASN A 103 0.43 6.45 19.12
N LYS A 104 1.42 6.25 18.24
CA LYS A 104 2.39 7.29 17.84
C LYS A 104 1.75 8.45 17.05
N ILE A 105 0.69 8.19 16.28
CA ILE A 105 -0.09 9.21 15.55
C ILE A 105 -0.98 9.98 16.53
N LEU A 106 -1.65 9.30 17.47
CA LEU A 106 -2.58 9.93 18.41
C LEU A 106 -1.90 10.80 19.47
N ASP A 107 -0.65 10.51 19.83
CA ASP A 107 0.07 11.27 20.87
C ASP A 107 0.51 12.69 20.43
N HIS A 108 0.43 13.03 19.13
CA HIS A 108 0.92 14.32 18.61
C HIS A 108 0.06 15.01 17.53
N VAL A 109 -1.18 14.59 17.28
CA VAL A 109 -2.04 15.23 16.26
C VAL A 109 -2.95 16.32 16.80
N SER A 110 -3.10 17.38 16.01
CA SER A 110 -4.21 18.34 16.15
C SER A 110 -5.57 17.62 16.16
N PRO A 111 -6.56 18.03 16.99
CA PRO A 111 -7.88 17.37 17.09
C PRO A 111 -8.62 17.22 15.75
N LEU A 112 -8.33 18.08 14.78
CA LEU A 112 -8.86 18.00 13.42
C LEU A 112 -8.37 16.76 12.65
N TYR A 113 -7.16 16.27 12.93
CA TYR A 113 -6.58 15.08 12.28
C TYR A 113 -6.94 13.76 12.97
N ALA A 114 -7.23 13.78 14.27
CA ALA A 114 -7.87 12.64 14.93
C ALA A 114 -9.21 12.26 14.26
N ALA A 115 -9.92 13.25 13.69
CA ALA A 115 -11.13 13.05 12.90
C ALA A 115 -10.86 12.51 11.47
N PHE A 116 -9.65 12.68 10.90
CA PHE A 116 -9.26 12.04 9.63
C PHE A 116 -8.68 10.63 9.84
N ALA A 117 -8.17 10.36 11.05
CA ALA A 117 -7.62 9.09 11.48
C ALA A 117 -8.68 8.06 11.89
N THR A 118 -9.98 8.35 11.78
CA THR A 118 -11.03 7.33 11.86
C THR A 118 -10.81 6.30 10.75
N GLN A 119 -10.29 5.14 11.17
CA GLN A 119 -9.78 4.08 10.33
C GLN A 119 -10.91 3.40 9.56
N ALA A 120 -10.83 3.39 8.24
CA ALA A 120 -11.47 2.33 7.48
C ALA A 120 -10.53 1.12 7.52
N THR A 121 -10.71 0.24 8.51
CA THR A 121 -10.04 -1.06 8.49
C THR A 121 -10.64 -1.87 7.34
N VAL A 122 -9.94 -1.90 6.22
CA VAL A 122 -10.32 -2.71 5.07
C VAL A 122 -10.24 -4.17 5.49
N LYS A 123 -11.33 -4.92 5.29
CA LYS A 123 -11.35 -6.36 5.63
C LYS A 123 -10.36 -7.13 4.77
N HIS A 124 -10.32 -6.82 3.48
CA HIS A 124 -9.48 -7.46 2.48
C HIS A 124 -9.17 -6.53 1.31
N TRP A 125 -8.04 -6.77 0.68
CA TRP A 125 -7.63 -6.18 -0.58
C TRP A 125 -7.78 -7.19 -1.70
N LYS A 126 -8.01 -6.71 -2.92
CA LYS A 126 -8.18 -7.55 -4.09
C LYS A 126 -7.04 -7.25 -5.05
N LEU A 127 -6.41 -8.30 -5.54
CA LEU A 127 -5.53 -8.20 -6.68
C LEU A 127 -6.30 -8.65 -7.92
N GLU A 128 -6.26 -7.84 -8.97
CA GLU A 128 -6.93 -8.09 -10.25
C GLU A 128 -5.90 -7.96 -11.37
N ALA A 129 -5.64 -9.06 -12.09
CA ALA A 129 -4.74 -9.04 -13.24
C ALA A 129 -5.37 -8.24 -14.40
N ILE A 130 -4.56 -7.44 -15.09
CA ILE A 130 -5.00 -6.64 -16.26
C ILE A 130 -5.04 -7.51 -17.52
N THR A 131 -4.07 -8.40 -17.67
CA THR A 131 -4.02 -9.37 -18.76
C THR A 131 -4.49 -10.75 -18.28
N GLU A 132 -4.95 -11.58 -19.22
CA GLU A 132 -5.27 -12.98 -18.92
C GLU A 132 -4.02 -13.70 -18.42
N TRP A 133 -3.97 -13.96 -17.13
CA TRP A 133 -2.93 -14.76 -16.52
C TRP A 133 -3.25 -16.23 -16.76
N GLU A 134 -2.34 -16.93 -17.44
CA GLU A 134 -2.47 -18.38 -17.57
C GLU A 134 -2.50 -19.00 -16.18
N ARG A 135 -3.61 -19.69 -15.90
CA ARG A 135 -4.00 -20.21 -14.58
C ARG A 135 -2.97 -21.18 -13.97
N TYR A 136 -1.92 -21.52 -14.70
CA TYR A 136 -0.86 -22.49 -14.39
C TYR A 136 0.57 -21.94 -14.50
N SER A 137 0.75 -20.66 -14.84
CA SER A 137 2.09 -20.06 -14.85
C SER A 137 2.66 -20.02 -13.43
N ARG A 138 3.87 -20.55 -13.25
CA ARG A 138 4.62 -20.46 -12.00
C ARG A 138 5.36 -19.11 -11.84
N SER A 139 5.36 -18.26 -12.87
CA SER A 139 5.97 -16.93 -12.83
C SER A 139 4.91 -15.82 -12.91
N LEU A 140 5.14 -14.77 -12.11
CA LEU A 140 4.41 -13.50 -12.18
C LEU A 140 5.24 -12.38 -12.82
N ASP A 141 6.39 -12.71 -13.42
CA ASP A 141 7.25 -11.70 -14.04
C ASP A 141 6.48 -10.98 -15.15
N GLY A 142 6.38 -9.66 -15.04
CA GLY A 142 5.66 -8.80 -15.99
C GLY A 142 4.13 -8.88 -15.91
N VAL A 143 3.54 -9.55 -14.91
CA VAL A 143 2.08 -9.57 -14.74
C VAL A 143 1.61 -8.27 -14.13
N GLN A 144 0.96 -7.45 -14.97
CA GLN A 144 0.36 -6.20 -14.57
C GLN A 144 -0.96 -6.42 -13.83
N LEU A 145 -1.14 -5.73 -12.72
CA LEU A 145 -2.32 -5.84 -11.86
C LEU A 145 -2.80 -4.49 -11.33
N HIS A 146 -4.05 -4.46 -10.93
CA HIS A 146 -4.61 -3.44 -10.06
C HIS A 146 -4.72 -3.97 -8.63
N LEU A 147 -4.29 -3.15 -7.67
CA LEU A 147 -4.65 -3.30 -6.27
C LEU A 147 -5.97 -2.56 -6.02
N ARG A 148 -6.92 -3.23 -5.37
CA ARG A 148 -8.23 -2.68 -5.05
C ARG A 148 -8.61 -2.90 -3.59
N ASP A 149 -9.42 -2.00 -3.06
CA ASP A 149 -10.01 -2.16 -1.74
C ASP A 149 -11.21 -3.14 -1.73
N ASP A 150 -11.84 -3.26 -0.56
CA ASP A 150 -13.01 -4.10 -0.32
C ASP A 150 -14.25 -3.65 -1.11
N GLN A 151 -14.37 -2.36 -1.41
CA GLN A 151 -15.41 -1.79 -2.28
C GLN A 151 -15.08 -1.94 -3.77
N GLY A 152 -13.88 -2.42 -4.10
CA GLY A 152 -13.42 -2.58 -5.48
C GLY A 152 -12.87 -1.30 -6.11
N ARG A 153 -12.63 -0.22 -5.35
CA ARG A 153 -11.94 0.97 -5.84
C ARG A 153 -10.47 0.65 -6.10
N ARG A 154 -9.91 1.17 -7.19
CA ARG A 154 -8.50 0.95 -7.55
C ARG A 154 -7.61 1.95 -6.83
N VAL A 155 -6.43 1.50 -6.42
CA VAL A 155 -5.39 2.39 -5.92
C VAL A 155 -4.90 3.31 -7.04
N ALA A 156 -4.72 4.57 -6.68
CA ALA A 156 -4.34 5.67 -7.55
C ALA A 156 -3.19 6.48 -6.94
N ALA A 157 -2.45 7.22 -7.77
CA ALA A 157 -1.53 8.26 -7.32
C ALA A 157 -2.28 9.59 -7.22
N TYR A 158 -2.22 10.20 -6.05
CA TYR A 158 -2.86 11.46 -5.72
C TYR A 158 -1.81 12.47 -5.25
N GLN A 159 -1.79 13.64 -5.89
CA GLN A 159 -0.97 14.76 -5.44
C GLN A 159 -1.73 15.54 -4.38
N ASP A 160 -1.23 15.53 -3.14
CA ASP A 160 -1.83 16.28 -2.04
C ASP A 160 -1.60 17.79 -2.26
N PRO A 161 -2.66 18.60 -2.36
CA PRO A 161 -2.54 20.03 -2.65
C PRO A 161 -1.87 20.82 -1.52
N LEU A 162 -1.83 20.30 -0.29
CA LEU A 162 -1.27 21.01 0.86
C LEU A 162 0.25 20.96 0.89
N ASN A 163 0.85 19.91 0.35
CA ASN A 163 2.29 19.69 0.42
C ASN A 163 2.93 19.35 -0.94
N GLY A 164 2.12 19.16 -1.99
CA GLY A 164 2.57 18.84 -3.35
C GLY A 164 3.08 17.42 -3.53
N LEU A 165 3.00 16.57 -2.50
CA LEU A 165 3.54 15.21 -2.50
C LEU A 165 2.55 14.21 -3.10
N GLU A 166 3.08 13.15 -3.72
CA GLU A 166 2.27 12.09 -4.31
C GLU A 166 2.12 10.90 -3.35
N TYR A 167 0.88 10.62 -2.96
CA TYR A 167 0.50 9.50 -2.10
C TYR A 167 -0.37 8.48 -2.85
N LEU A 168 -0.41 7.25 -2.36
CA LEU A 168 -1.39 6.28 -2.81
C LEU A 168 -2.76 6.61 -2.20
N ASN A 169 -3.82 6.56 -3.01
CA ASN A 169 -5.18 6.90 -2.61
C ASN A 169 -6.21 5.97 -3.30
N VAL A 170 -7.35 5.69 -2.68
CA VAL A 170 -8.44 4.86 -3.27
C VAL A 170 -9.66 5.66 -3.76
N GLU A 171 -9.73 6.96 -3.46
CA GLU A 171 -10.85 7.83 -3.79
C GLU A 171 -10.53 8.82 -4.92
N SER A 172 -9.28 9.24 -5.04
CA SER A 172 -8.84 10.29 -5.95
C SER A 172 -7.50 9.98 -6.59
N GLY A 173 -7.26 10.57 -7.76
CA GLY A 173 -5.97 10.51 -8.47
C GLY A 173 -5.97 9.63 -9.72
N LYS A 174 -4.77 9.44 -10.28
CA LYS A 174 -4.57 8.61 -11.48
C LYS A 174 -4.43 7.14 -11.08
N ILE A 175 -5.31 6.27 -11.59
CA ILE A 175 -5.29 4.83 -11.32
C ILE A 175 -3.91 4.24 -11.65
N LEU A 176 -3.39 3.44 -10.73
CA LEU A 176 -2.10 2.79 -10.84
C LEU A 176 -2.21 1.33 -11.28
N THR A 177 -1.19 0.92 -12.00
CA THR A 177 -0.87 -0.44 -12.40
C THR A 177 0.43 -0.84 -11.72
N PHE A 178 0.45 -2.07 -11.22
CA PHE A 178 1.58 -2.60 -10.49
C PHE A 178 2.04 -3.93 -11.06
N GLU A 179 3.29 -4.26 -10.79
CA GLU A 179 3.86 -5.60 -10.92
C GLU A 179 4.35 -6.05 -9.55
N LEU A 180 4.36 -7.37 -9.32
CA LEU A 180 4.86 -7.97 -8.09
C LEU A 180 6.30 -8.41 -8.29
N HIS A 181 7.21 -7.80 -7.55
CA HIS A 181 8.64 -8.11 -7.61
C HIS A 181 9.12 -8.78 -6.32
N HIS A 182 10.26 -9.46 -6.41
CA HIS A 182 10.93 -10.10 -5.26
C HIS A 182 10.00 -11.04 -4.48
N ILE A 183 9.18 -11.84 -5.17
CA ILE A 183 8.17 -12.70 -4.56
C ILE A 183 8.83 -13.81 -3.73
N LYS A 184 8.31 -14.03 -2.51
CA LYS A 184 8.65 -15.16 -1.64
C LYS A 184 7.37 -15.82 -1.16
N ILE A 185 7.17 -17.08 -1.55
CA ILE A 185 6.00 -17.92 -1.20
C ILE A 185 6.26 -18.64 0.12
N TYR A 186 5.21 -18.83 0.92
CA TYR A 186 5.22 -19.59 2.18
C TYR A 186 4.32 -20.82 2.10
#